data_AF-A0A1G2KV12-F1
#
_entry.id   AF-A0A1G2KV12-F1
#
_cell.length_a   1.000
_cell.length_b   1.000
_cell.length_c   1.000
_cell.angle_alpha   90.00
_cell.angle_beta   90.00
_cell.angle_gamma   90.00
#
_symmetry.space_group_name_H-M   'P 1'
#
loop_
_entity.id
_entity.type
_entity.pdbx_description
1 polymer ?
#
loop_
_entity_poly.entity_id
_entity_poly.type
_entity_poly.pdbx_seq_one_letter_code
_entity_poly.pdbx_strand_id
1 'polypeptide(L)'
;MQKKIQEVGVLLARSMLAEDIKEAIISSSAFLSEETIDQLLDVLKKEQKYMDRFEGTLKKFQTSADAQWKKVAVAQERAAKEWVTTTAKKLASA
;
A
#
# COMPACT_ATOMS: atom_id res chain seq x y z
N MET A 1 12.64 30.18 5.50
CA MET A 1 11.33 30.02 6.16
C MET A 1 10.14 29.73 5.23
N GLN A 2 9.63 30.67 4.43
CA GLN A 2 8.34 30.50 3.72
C GLN A 2 8.25 29.27 2.79
N LYS A 3 9.34 28.94 2.06
CA LYS A 3 9.43 27.71 1.26
C LYS A 3 9.32 26.43 2.08
N LYS A 4 9.89 26.41 3.29
CA LYS A 4 9.84 25.25 4.20
C LYS A 4 8.42 25.02 4.70
N ILE A 5 7.69 26.09 5.03
CA ILE A 5 6.27 26.01 5.41
C ILE A 5 5.41 25.45 4.25
N GLN A 6 5.67 25.88 3.02
CA GLN A 6 4.99 25.31 1.84
C GLN A 6 5.29 23.81 1.70
N GLU A 7 6.55 23.40 1.88
CA GLU A 7 6.94 21.99 1.82
C GLU A 7 6.27 21.15 2.92
N VAL A 8 6.19 21.69 4.15
CA VAL A 8 5.42 21.10 5.25
C VAL A 8 3.96 20.90 4.83
N GLY A 9 3.32 21.90 4.23
CA GLY A 9 1.93 21.81 3.77
C GLY A 9 1.72 20.69 2.74
N VAL A 10 2.62 20.56 1.76
CA VAL A 10 2.56 19.49 0.74
C VAL A 10 2.71 18.11 1.38
N LEU A 11 3.63 17.96 2.35
CA LEU A 11 3.85 16.68 3.01
C LEU A 11 2.71 16.33 3.99
N LEU A 12 2.18 17.31 4.73
CA LEU A 12 1.02 17.13 5.60
C LEU A 12 -0.21 16.67 4.82
N ALA A 13 -0.47 17.23 3.64
CA ALA A 13 -1.58 16.81 2.79
C ALA A 13 -1.49 15.31 2.40
N ARG A 14 -0.29 14.74 2.36
CA ARG A 14 -0.02 13.33 2.07
C ARG A 14 0.11 12.46 3.32
N SER A 15 0.19 13.07 4.50
CA SER A 15 0.37 12.39 5.77
C SER A 15 -0.93 11.67 6.18
N MET A 16 -0.74 10.57 6.92
CA MET A 16 -1.83 9.77 7.50
C MET A 16 -2.38 10.37 8.79
N LEU A 17 -1.85 11.51 9.25
CA LEU A 17 -2.37 12.23 10.41
C LEU A 17 -3.85 12.57 10.25
N ALA A 18 -4.55 12.65 11.37
CA ALA A 18 -5.92 13.11 11.41
C ALA A 18 -6.00 14.60 10.98
N GLU A 19 -7.11 14.98 10.35
CA GLU A 19 -7.24 16.30 9.71
C GLU A 19 -7.18 17.44 10.73
N ASP A 20 -7.75 17.24 11.91
CA ASP A 20 -7.68 18.17 13.04
C ASP A 20 -6.24 18.44 13.50
N ILE A 21 -5.38 17.42 13.51
CA ILE A 21 -3.95 17.56 13.80
C ILE A 21 -3.25 18.36 12.69
N LYS A 22 -3.56 18.07 11.42
CA LYS A 22 -2.97 18.81 10.29
C LYS A 22 -3.36 20.29 10.33
N GLU A 23 -4.62 20.60 10.60
CA GLU A 23 -5.12 21.96 10.75
C GLU A 23 -4.44 22.68 11.93
N ALA A 24 -4.25 22.00 13.06
CA ALA A 24 -3.53 22.56 14.20
C ALA A 24 -2.06 22.90 13.87
N ILE A 25 -1.38 22.06 13.09
CA ILE A 25 -0.01 22.32 12.64
C ILE A 25 0.04 23.48 11.63
N ILE A 26 -0.89 23.52 10.66
CA ILE A 26 -0.92 24.59 9.66
C ILE A 26 -1.23 25.94 10.31
N SER A 27 -2.22 26.00 11.20
CA SER A 27 -2.62 27.23 11.90
C SER A 27 -1.53 27.77 12.83
N SER A 28 -0.69 26.90 13.40
CA SER A 28 0.43 27.30 14.25
C SER A 28 1.73 27.56 13.47
N SER A 29 1.84 27.13 12.21
CA SER A 29 3.08 27.16 11.41
C SER A 29 3.74 28.54 11.29
N ALA A 30 2.96 29.62 11.32
CA ALA A 30 3.47 31.00 11.27
C ALA A 30 4.22 31.42 12.54
N PHE A 31 4.00 30.72 13.66
CA PHE A 31 4.59 31.02 14.97
C PHE A 31 5.70 30.02 15.36
N LEU A 32 5.94 28.99 14.54
CA LEU A 32 6.97 28.00 14.80
C LEU A 32 8.37 28.55 14.48
N SER A 33 9.36 28.13 15.27
CA SER A 33 10.76 28.42 14.98
C SER A 33 11.23 27.65 13.74
N GLU A 34 12.31 28.12 13.11
CA GLU A 34 12.85 27.45 11.93
C GLU A 34 13.33 26.04 12.24
N GLU A 35 13.91 25.84 13.43
CA GLU A 35 14.32 24.53 13.93
C GLU A 35 13.15 23.57 14.06
N THR A 36 12.01 24.03 14.61
CA THR A 36 10.81 23.19 14.72
C THR A 36 10.24 22.82 13.34
N ILE A 37 10.25 23.76 12.40
CA ILE A 37 9.85 23.49 11.01
C ILE A 37 10.78 22.44 10.36
N ASP A 38 12.08 22.52 10.60
CA ASP A 38 13.04 21.54 10.06
C ASP A 38 12.84 20.14 10.67
N GLN A 39 12.57 20.05 11.97
CA GLN A 39 12.23 18.78 12.62
C GLN A 39 10.94 18.19 12.04
N LEU A 40 9.92 19.01 11.83
CA LEU A 40 8.65 18.60 11.24
C LEU A 40 8.85 18.07 9.81
N LEU A 41 9.65 18.77 9.00
CA LEU A 41 10.02 18.32 7.67
C LEU A 41 10.75 16.97 7.69
N ASP A 42 11.68 16.76 8.60
CA ASP A 42 12.42 15.49 8.71
C ASP A 42 11.47 14.33 9.05
N VAL A 43 10.56 14.53 10.01
CA VAL A 43 9.57 13.52 10.39
C VAL A 43 8.63 13.20 9.22
N LEU A 44 8.08 14.21 8.56
CA LEU A 44 7.17 14.02 7.43
C LEU A 44 7.86 13.36 6.22
N LYS A 45 9.12 13.71 5.94
CA LYS A 45 9.92 13.06 4.88
C LYS A 45 10.21 11.60 5.21
N LYS A 46 10.47 11.28 6.48
CA LYS A 46 10.61 9.88 6.93
C LYS A 46 9.31 9.12 6.76
N GLU A 47 8.18 9.68 7.20
CA GLU A 47 6.85 9.10 7.01
C GLU A 47 6.60 8.77 5.54
N GLN A 48 6.82 9.74 4.64
CA GLN A 48 6.62 9.53 3.21
C GLN A 48 7.48 8.37 2.66
N LYS A 49 8.77 8.31 3.03
CA LYS A 49 9.64 7.20 2.64
C LYS A 49 9.14 5.84 3.14
N TYR A 50 8.58 5.78 4.35
CA TYR A 50 7.98 4.55 4.87
C TYR A 50 6.73 4.18 4.08
N MET A 51 5.87 5.14 3.74
CA MET A 51 4.67 4.91 2.95
C MET A 51 5.00 4.43 1.53
N ASP A 52 5.97 5.04 0.86
CA ASP A 52 6.42 4.61 -0.48
C ASP A 52 6.95 3.17 -0.45
N ARG A 53 7.71 2.81 0.60
CA ARG A 53 8.21 1.44 0.78
C ARG A 53 7.08 0.45 1.06
N PHE A 54 6.10 0.86 1.86
CA PHE A 54 4.93 0.05 2.16
C PHE A 54 4.09 -0.19 0.90
N GLU A 55 3.82 0.84 0.11
CA GLU A 55 3.12 0.73 -1.19
C GLU A 55 3.86 -0.22 -2.13
N GLY A 56 5.18 -0.09 -2.24
CA GLY A 56 6.00 -1.02 -3.03
C GLY A 56 5.90 -2.48 -2.55
N THR A 57 5.73 -2.69 -1.25
CA THR A 57 5.56 -4.03 -0.66
C THR A 57 4.17 -4.59 -0.96
N LEU A 58 3.12 -3.77 -0.86
CA LEU A 58 1.77 -4.14 -1.23
C LEU A 58 1.66 -4.51 -2.71
N LYS A 59 2.27 -3.74 -3.62
CA LYS A 59 2.28 -4.06 -5.06
C LYS A 59 2.96 -5.39 -5.36
N LYS A 60 4.08 -5.68 -4.69
CA LYS A 60 4.78 -6.98 -4.82
C LYS A 60 3.92 -8.12 -4.29
N PHE A 61 3.30 -7.92 -3.14
CA PHE A 61 2.39 -8.90 -2.55
C PHE A 61 1.22 -9.19 -3.50
N GLN A 62 0.54 -8.16 -4.02
CA GLN A 62 -0.58 -8.30 -4.95
C GLN A 62 -0.19 -9.08 -6.20
N THR A 63 0.92 -8.69 -6.85
CA THR A 63 1.44 -9.41 -8.03
C THR A 63 1.72 -10.88 -7.74
N SER A 64 2.32 -11.18 -6.58
CA SER A 64 2.62 -12.54 -6.16
C SER A 64 1.34 -13.35 -5.89
N ALA A 65 0.37 -12.74 -5.19
CA ALA A 65 -0.91 -13.36 -4.88
C ALA A 65 -1.68 -13.69 -6.16
N ASP A 66 -1.78 -12.75 -7.10
CA ASP A 66 -2.45 -12.95 -8.39
C ASP A 66 -1.82 -14.10 -9.19
N ALA A 67 -0.48 -14.18 -9.21
CA ALA A 67 0.22 -15.26 -9.88
C ALA A 67 -0.03 -16.62 -9.21
N GLN A 68 -0.08 -16.67 -7.87
CA GLN A 68 -0.39 -17.90 -7.14
C GLN A 68 -1.83 -18.34 -7.35
N TRP A 69 -2.80 -17.41 -7.30
CA TRP A 69 -4.21 -17.72 -7.57
C TRP A 69 -4.43 -18.27 -8.97
N LYS A 70 -3.75 -17.70 -9.98
CA LYS A 70 -3.79 -18.22 -11.35
C LYS A 70 -3.25 -19.66 -11.44
N LYS A 71 -2.16 -19.97 -10.73
CA LYS A 71 -1.62 -21.34 -10.68
C LYS A 71 -2.61 -22.32 -10.03
N VAL A 72 -3.23 -21.92 -8.92
CA VAL A 72 -4.24 -22.72 -8.22
C VAL A 72 -5.44 -22.98 -9.14
N ALA A 73 -5.94 -21.96 -9.84
CA ALA A 73 -7.07 -22.11 -10.76
C ALA A 73 -6.78 -23.12 -11.88
N VAL A 74 -5.59 -23.04 -12.51
CA VAL A 74 -5.18 -24.01 -13.54
C VAL A 74 -5.05 -25.43 -12.98
N ALA A 75 -4.51 -25.58 -11.77
CA ALA A 75 -4.39 -26.89 -11.12
C ALA A 75 -5.77 -27.49 -10.80
N GLN A 76 -6.71 -26.67 -10.33
CA GLN A 76 -8.09 -27.09 -10.06
C GLN A 76 -8.81 -27.51 -11.34
N GLU A 77 -8.67 -26.73 -12.43
CA GLU A 77 -9.27 -27.06 -13.71
C GLU A 77 -8.75 -28.41 -14.26
N ARG A 78 -7.43 -28.62 -14.18
CA ARG A 78 -6.81 -29.87 -14.59
C ARG A 78 -7.30 -31.06 -13.75
N ALA A 79 -7.30 -30.92 -12.43
CA ALA A 79 -7.75 -31.97 -11.53
C ALA A 79 -9.23 -32.33 -11.77
N ALA A 80 -10.09 -31.33 -12.02
CA ALA A 80 -11.49 -31.55 -12.36
C ALA A 80 -11.65 -32.31 -13.68
N LYS A 81 -10.89 -31.93 -14.73
CA LYS A 81 -10.89 -32.64 -16.02
C LYS A 81 -10.44 -34.09 -15.89
N GLU A 82 -9.37 -34.34 -15.13
CA GLU A 82 -8.84 -35.68 -14.87
C GLU A 82 -9.86 -36.53 -14.09
N TRP A 83 -10.52 -35.94 -13.08
CA TRP A 83 -11.55 -36.62 -12.29
C TRP A 83 -12.78 -36.99 -13.12
N VAL A 84 -13.29 -36.06 -13.93
CA VAL A 84 -14.43 -36.32 -14.84
C VAL A 84 -14.07 -37.43 -15.83
N THR A 85 -12.90 -37.36 -16.46
CA THR A 85 -12.44 -38.37 -17.42
C THR A 85 -12.33 -39.76 -16.78
N THR A 86 -11.76 -39.82 -15.58
CA THR A 86 -11.58 -41.07 -14.84
C THR A 86 -12.93 -41.67 -14.44
N THR A 87 -13.85 -40.84 -13.97
CA THR A 87 -15.19 -41.27 -13.55
C THR A 87 -16.02 -41.73 -14.75
N ALA A 88 -15.97 -41.01 -15.87
CA ALA A 88 -16.64 -41.40 -17.11
C ALA A 88 -16.14 -42.76 -17.63
N LYS A 89 -14.81 -43.00 -17.60
CA LYS A 89 -14.23 -44.30 -17.96
C LYS A 89 -14.72 -45.42 -17.05
N LYS A 90 -14.75 -45.19 -15.72
CA LYS A 90 -15.24 -46.19 -14.75
C LYS A 90 -16.71 -46.55 -14.99
N LEU A 91 -17.55 -45.55 -15.27
CA LEU A 91 -18.96 -45.75 -15.56
C LEU A 91 -19.20 -46.47 -16.88
N ALA A 92 -18.37 -46.23 -17.90
CA ALA A 92 -18.47 -46.92 -19.19
C ALA A 92 -17.98 -48.38 -19.15
N SER A 93 -17.21 -48.75 -18.13
CA SER A 93 -16.68 -50.11 -17.92
C SER A 93 -17.45 -50.93 -16.88
N ALA A 94 -18.48 -50.36 -16.26
CA ALA A 94 -19.36 -51.00 -15.28
C ALA A 94 -20.67 -51.45 -15.95
#